data_AF-A0A9X9LJ00-F1
#
_entry.id   AF-A0A9X9LJ00-F1
#
_cell.length_a   1.000
_cell.length_b   1.000
_cell.length_c   1.000
_cell.angle_alpha   90.00
_cell.angle_beta   90.00
_cell.angle_gamma   90.00
#
_symmetry.space_group_name_H-M   'P 1'
#
loop_
_entity.id
_entity.type
_entity.pdbx_description
1 polymer ?
#
loop_
_entity_poly.entity_id
_entity_poly.type
_entity_poly.pdbx_seq_one_letter_code
_entity_poly.pdbx_strand_id
1 'polypeptide(L)'
;RRSSYHPTFDSLRHYGSKGNPNSLRRVPPRETSLTPMPISSPLTTESAMKKTEDNNTLLFFVDVKTNKRQIKQAMKKLYDTDPGWGQGQHSEQT
;
A
#
# COMPACT_ATOMS: atom_id res chain seq x y z
N ARG A 1 20.84 -48.32 -47.48
CA ARG A 1 20.11 -48.33 -46.19
C ARG A 1 21.12 -48.35 -45.04
N ARG A 2 21.38 -47.19 -44.41
CA ARG A 2 21.93 -46.97 -43.05
C ARG A 2 21.44 -45.56 -42.68
N SER A 3 20.27 -45.48 -42.03
CA SER A 3 20.08 -45.29 -40.59
C SER A 3 20.52 -43.90 -40.14
N SER A 4 19.50 -43.08 -39.88
CA SER A 4 19.48 -41.83 -39.13
C SER A 4 20.33 -41.91 -37.87
N TYR A 5 21.01 -40.81 -37.52
CA TYR A 5 21.28 -40.25 -36.18
C TYR A 5 22.48 -39.28 -36.32
N HIS A 6 22.19 -37.98 -36.49
CA HIS A 6 23.15 -36.91 -36.19
C HIS A 6 22.54 -36.08 -35.07
N PRO A 7 23.18 -35.99 -33.89
CA PRO A 7 22.57 -35.34 -32.75
C PRO A 7 22.83 -33.81 -32.80
N THR A 8 21.95 -33.10 -32.09
CA THR A 8 22.17 -31.83 -31.40
C THR A 8 22.63 -30.61 -32.23
N PHE A 9 21.66 -29.78 -32.61
CA PHE A 9 21.60 -28.47 -31.94
C PHE A 9 20.15 -28.21 -31.59
N ASP A 10 19.87 -28.40 -30.30
CA ASP A 10 18.60 -28.14 -29.66
C ASP A 10 18.07 -26.78 -30.10
N SER A 11 16.77 -26.74 -30.40
CA SER A 11 15.97 -25.54 -30.56
C SER A 11 16.53 -24.44 -29.66
N LEU A 12 17.11 -23.40 -30.27
CA LEU A 12 17.69 -22.29 -29.56
C LEU A 12 16.53 -21.65 -28.79
N ARG A 13 16.39 -22.07 -27.53
CA ARG A 13 15.42 -21.54 -26.59
C ARG A 13 15.51 -20.03 -26.74
N HIS A 14 14.45 -19.42 -27.26
CA HIS A 14 14.22 -18.01 -27.06
C HIS A 14 14.13 -17.85 -25.53
N TYR A 15 15.27 -17.59 -24.89
CA TYR A 15 15.29 -16.83 -23.66
C TYR A 15 14.57 -15.56 -24.04
N GLY A 16 13.26 -15.52 -23.76
CA GLY A 16 12.48 -14.30 -23.83
C GLY A 16 13.33 -13.28 -23.12
N SER A 17 13.87 -12.33 -23.87
CA SER A 17 14.62 -11.21 -23.35
C SER A 17 13.67 -10.52 -22.40
N LYS A 18 13.75 -10.89 -21.10
CA LYS A 18 13.05 -10.22 -20.01
C LYS A 18 13.42 -8.77 -20.20
N GLY A 19 12.42 -7.98 -20.58
CA GLY A 19 12.60 -6.73 -21.31
C GLY A 19 13.70 -5.89 -20.70
N ASN A 20 14.49 -5.25 -21.56
CA ASN A 20 15.47 -4.25 -21.15
C ASN A 20 14.74 -3.21 -20.25
N PRO A 21 14.92 -3.23 -18.92
CA PRO A 21 14.39 -2.19 -18.09
C PRO A 21 15.41 -1.07 -18.24
N ASN A 22 15.19 -0.18 -19.20
CA ASN A 22 16.08 0.95 -19.47
C ASN A 22 16.43 1.65 -18.14
N SER A 23 17.58 1.29 -17.57
CA SER A 23 17.96 1.55 -16.18
C SER A 23 18.33 3.00 -15.95
N LEU A 24 18.42 3.77 -17.05
CA LEU A 24 18.71 5.18 -17.08
C LEU A 24 17.45 6.07 -17.00
N ARG A 25 16.24 5.48 -16.97
CA ARG A 25 14.97 6.22 -16.71
C ARG A 25 14.20 5.72 -15.51
N ARG A 26 14.82 4.93 -14.63
CA ARG A 26 14.20 4.61 -13.35
C ARG A 26 14.65 5.63 -12.32
N VAL A 27 13.88 6.71 -12.21
CA VAL A 27 13.98 7.62 -11.07
C VAL A 27 13.95 6.74 -9.81
N PRO A 28 14.94 6.83 -8.89
CA PRO A 28 14.82 6.13 -7.62
C PRO A 28 13.46 6.52 -7.03
N PRO A 29 12.68 5.59 -6.44
CA PRO A 29 11.48 5.96 -5.71
C PRO A 29 11.88 7.10 -4.78
N ARG A 30 11.37 8.30 -5.08
CA ARG A 30 11.74 9.47 -4.30
C ARG A 30 11.21 9.17 -2.91
N GLU A 31 12.10 8.92 -1.96
CA GLU A 31 11.75 9.11 -0.56
C GLU A 31 11.52 10.61 -0.43
N THR A 32 10.27 11.01 -0.66
CA THR A 32 9.87 12.38 -0.42
C THR A 32 9.91 12.55 1.08
N SER A 33 10.99 13.15 1.59
CA SER A 33 11.07 13.65 2.97
C SER A 33 9.94 14.64 3.29
N LEU A 34 9.17 15.04 2.27
CA LEU A 34 7.97 15.85 2.32
C LEU A 34 6.80 15.14 1.60
N THR A 35 6.51 13.86 1.88
CA THR A 35 5.16 13.35 1.56
C THR A 35 4.16 14.21 2.34
N PRO A 36 3.18 14.86 1.69
CA PRO A 36 2.08 15.47 2.41
C PRO A 36 1.49 14.44 3.37
N MET A 37 1.32 14.81 4.64
CA MET A 37 0.60 13.96 5.59
C MET A 37 -0.78 13.67 4.99
N PRO A 38 -1.19 12.40 4.88
CA PRO A 38 -2.47 12.05 4.25
C PRO A 38 -3.68 12.57 5.04
N ILE A 39 -3.48 12.97 6.30
CA ILE A 39 -4.47 13.58 7.17
C ILE A 39 -4.25 15.09 7.12
N SER A 40 -5.28 15.84 6.72
CA SER A 40 -5.21 17.30 6.58
C SER A 40 -5.55 18.02 7.89
N SER A 41 -6.79 17.89 8.36
CA SER A 41 -7.28 18.53 9.59
C SER A 41 -8.43 17.72 10.22
N PRO A 42 -8.63 17.83 11.55
CA PRO A 42 -9.79 17.25 12.21
C PRO A 42 -11.08 17.96 11.76
N LEU A 43 -12.18 17.22 11.74
CA LEU A 43 -13.50 17.77 11.47
C LEU A 43 -14.12 18.33 12.76
N THR A 44 -14.33 19.65 12.81
CA THR A 44 -14.77 20.37 14.02
C THR A 44 -16.22 20.86 13.96
N THR A 45 -17.09 20.23 13.16
CA THR A 45 -18.52 20.57 13.16
C THR A 45 -19.18 20.07 14.43
N GLU A 46 -20.23 20.73 14.92
CA GLU A 46 -20.96 20.32 16.14
C GLU A 46 -21.37 18.84 16.10
N SER A 47 -21.91 18.40 14.96
CA SER A 47 -22.28 17.01 14.74
C SER A 47 -21.09 16.04 14.75
N ALA A 48 -19.91 16.48 14.33
CA ALA A 48 -18.70 15.66 14.31
C ALA A 48 -18.04 15.59 15.68
N MET A 49 -18.01 16.70 16.42
CA MET A 49 -17.58 16.74 17.81
C MET A 49 -18.44 15.82 18.67
N LYS A 50 -19.77 15.92 18.54
CA LYS A 50 -20.70 15.04 19.23
C LYS A 50 -20.44 13.56 18.91
N LYS A 51 -20.24 13.21 17.63
CA LYS A 51 -19.89 11.82 17.24
C LYS A 51 -18.55 11.35 17.80
N THR A 52 -17.60 12.27 17.96
CA THR A 52 -16.28 11.98 18.51
C THR A 52 -16.37 11.55 19.97
N GLU A 53 -17.20 12.23 20.74
CA GLU A 53 -17.45 11.90 22.15
C GLU A 53 -18.32 10.64 22.28
N ASP A 54 -19.42 10.54 21.54
CA ASP A 54 -20.40 9.46 21.69
C ASP A 54 -19.82 8.07 21.31
N ASN A 55 -18.98 8.01 20.27
CA ASN A 55 -18.52 6.74 19.69
C ASN A 55 -17.01 6.51 19.85
N ASN A 56 -16.30 7.42 20.50
CA ASN A 56 -14.84 7.39 20.61
C ASN A 56 -14.14 7.32 19.22
N THR A 57 -14.71 8.03 18.23
CA THR A 57 -14.22 8.05 16.84
C THR A 57 -13.62 9.40 16.48
N LEU A 58 -12.41 9.46 15.93
CA LEU A 58 -11.83 10.71 15.43
C LEU A 58 -12.18 10.93 13.95
N LEU A 59 -12.70 12.11 13.60
CA LEU A 59 -13.05 12.46 12.22
C LEU A 59 -12.01 13.41 11.62
N PHE A 60 -11.56 13.09 10.40
CA PHE A 60 -10.54 13.85 9.69
C PHE A 60 -10.87 14.03 8.21
N PHE A 61 -10.35 15.11 7.61
CA PHE A 61 -10.29 15.28 6.16
C PHE A 61 -9.04 14.61 5.58
N VAL A 62 -9.23 13.86 4.49
CA VAL A 62 -8.18 13.06 3.83
C VAL A 62 -8.29 13.24 2.32
N ASP A 63 -7.16 13.22 1.60
CA ASP A 63 -7.16 13.21 0.13
C ASP A 63 -7.82 11.91 -0.39
N VAL A 64 -8.72 12.04 -1.37
CA VAL A 64 -9.42 10.93 -2.03
C VAL A 64 -8.47 9.87 -2.57
N LYS A 65 -7.23 10.24 -2.91
CA LYS A 65 -6.20 9.30 -3.41
C LYS A 65 -5.55 8.45 -2.31
N THR A 66 -5.85 8.74 -1.04
CA THR A 66 -5.23 8.07 0.10
C THR A 66 -5.87 6.71 0.38
N ASN A 67 -5.05 5.71 0.66
CA ASN A 67 -5.52 4.38 1.07
C ASN A 67 -5.57 4.21 2.60
N LYS A 68 -6.34 3.21 3.08
CA LYS A 68 -6.48 2.93 4.53
C LYS A 68 -5.15 2.65 5.24
N ARG A 69 -4.16 2.07 4.55
CA ARG A 69 -2.84 1.76 5.12
C ARG A 69 -2.04 3.04 5.42
N GLN A 70 -2.10 4.01 4.51
CA GLN A 70 -1.49 5.33 4.68
C GLN A 70 -2.15 6.10 5.82
N ILE A 71 -3.49 6.04 5.93
CA ILE A 71 -4.23 6.64 7.05
C ILE A 71 -3.77 6.02 8.37
N LYS A 72 -3.72 4.69 8.46
CA LYS A 72 -3.25 3.97 9.66
C LYS A 72 -1.82 4.36 10.05
N GLN A 73 -0.91 4.44 9.07
CA GLN A 73 0.47 4.88 9.32
C GLN A 73 0.55 6.34 9.78
N ALA A 74 -0.26 7.23 9.22
CA ALA A 74 -0.30 8.63 9.62
C ALA A 74 -0.89 8.80 11.02
N MET A 75 -1.97 8.10 11.36
CA MET A 75 -2.54 8.13 12.71
C MET A 75 -1.53 7.66 13.76
N LYS A 76 -0.78 6.59 13.46
CA LYS A 76 0.31 6.12 14.32
C LYS A 76 1.43 7.16 14.48
N LYS A 77 1.74 7.93 13.43
CA LYS A 77 2.77 8.99 13.52
C LYS A 77 2.31 10.24 14.27
N LEU A 78 1.05 10.66 14.08
CA LEU A 78 0.53 11.90 14.69
C LEU A 78 0.11 11.71 16.15
N TYR A 79 -0.51 10.58 16.47
CA TYR A 79 -1.20 10.36 17.74
C TYR A 79 -0.76 9.08 18.47
N ASP A 80 0.27 8.39 17.95
CA ASP A 80 0.74 7.08 18.45
C ASP A 80 -0.38 6.06 18.73
N THR A 81 -1.45 6.16 17.93
CA THR A 81 -2.65 5.34 18.09
C THR A 81 -2.69 4.30 16.98
N ASP A 82 -2.99 3.04 17.33
CA ASP A 82 -3.30 2.01 16.35
C ASP A 82 -4.82 1.96 16.11
N PRO A 83 -5.33 2.45 14.97
CA PRO A 83 -6.74 2.36 14.66
C PRO A 83 -7.07 0.88 14.37
N GLY A 84 -7.79 0.23 15.30
CA GLY A 84 -8.10 -1.21 15.34
C GLY A 84 -8.90 -1.78 14.16
N TRP A 85 -9.03 -1.03 13.07
CA TRP A 85 -9.61 -1.46 11.80
C TRP A 85 -8.67 -2.48 11.14
N GLY A 86 -8.95 -3.76 11.35
CA GLY A 86 -8.16 -4.85 10.76
C GLY A 86 -7.99 -6.07 11.64
N GLN A 87 -8.41 -6.02 12.91
CA GLN A 87 -8.60 -7.23 13.70
C GLN A 87 -10.09 -7.53 13.79
N GLY A 88 -10.50 -8.69 13.28
CA GLY A 88 -11.81 -9.25 13.60
C GLY A 88 -11.91 -9.29 15.12
N GLN A 89 -12.91 -8.61 15.67
CA GLN A 89 -13.23 -8.72 17.08
C GLN A 89 -13.68 -10.17 17.29
N HIS A 90 -12.77 -11.05 17.70
CA HIS A 90 -13.15 -12.33 18.29
C HIS A 90 -13.64 -11.99 19.70
N SER A 91 -14.90 -11.60 19.80
CA SER A 91 -15.59 -11.56 21.08
C SER A 91 -15.83 -13.01 21.51
N GLU A 92 -14.87 -13.59 22.23
CA GLU A 92 -15.16 -14.68 23.13
C GLU A 92 -15.85 -14.06 24.36
N GLN A 93 -17.15 -14.29 24.48
CA GLN A 93 -17.90 -14.11 25.71
C GLN A 93 -18.18 -15.51 26.27
N THR A 94 -17.45 -15.86 27.32
CA THR A 94 -17.86 -16.83 28.35
C THR A 94 -18.62 -16.12 29.45
#